data_AF-A0A7W0YZ58-F1
#
_entry.id   AF-A0A7W0YZ58-F1
#
_cell.length_a   1.000
_cell.length_b   1.000
_cell.length_c   1.000
_cell.angle_alpha   90.00
_cell.angle_beta   90.00
_cell.angle_gamma   90.00
#
_symmetry.space_group_name_H-M   'P 1'
#
loop_
_entity.id
_entity.type
_entity.pdbx_description
1 polymer ?
#
loop_
_entity_poly.entity_id
_entity_poly.type
_entity_poly.pdbx_seq_one_letter_code
_entity_poly.pdbx_strand_id
1 'polypeptide(L)'
;MPPQPRAWLTLTARRKVIDSLRRERVRPGKERDGLRMIELARSDLPPDDVVHDELLRLIFTCCQPALAPPTRVALALRTLCGVSPAQIASVLLTYDTATTKRLPWARRKIATAHIPYRNAGRG
;
A
#
# COMPACT_ATOMS: atom_id res chain seq x y z
N MET A 1 -25.94 24.46 -11.40
CA MET A 1 -26.89 23.35 -11.13
C MET A 1 -27.26 22.71 -12.47
N PRO A 2 -27.32 21.38 -12.63
CA PRO A 2 -27.67 20.79 -13.92
C PRO A 2 -29.09 21.24 -14.35
N PRO A 3 -29.31 21.48 -15.65
CA PRO A 3 -30.57 22.04 -16.16
C PRO A 3 -31.78 21.12 -15.93
N GLN A 4 -31.58 19.83 -15.68
CA GLN A 4 -32.62 18.87 -15.30
C GLN A 4 -32.15 17.98 -14.13
N PRO A 5 -32.34 18.41 -12.87
CA PRO A 5 -31.83 17.70 -11.70
C PRO A 5 -32.39 16.26 -11.55
N ARG A 6 -33.68 16.05 -11.83
CA ARG A 6 -34.31 14.72 -11.74
C ARG A 6 -33.73 13.74 -12.75
N ALA A 7 -33.57 14.16 -14.01
CA ALA A 7 -32.95 13.33 -15.05
C ALA A 7 -31.49 13.01 -14.74
N TRP A 8 -30.75 13.99 -14.19
CA TRP A 8 -29.37 13.80 -13.76
C TRP A 8 -29.23 12.79 -12.60
N LEU A 9 -30.14 12.82 -11.62
CA LEU A 9 -30.16 11.88 -10.50
C LEU A 9 -30.42 10.44 -10.98
N THR A 10 -31.40 10.23 -11.86
CA THR A 10 -31.69 8.89 -12.39
C THR A 10 -30.52 8.33 -13.21
N LEU A 11 -29.87 9.17 -14.02
CA LEU A 11 -28.71 8.78 -14.81
C LEU A 11 -27.50 8.43 -13.95
N THR A 12 -27.23 9.22 -12.90
CA THR A 12 -26.13 8.97 -11.96
C THR A 12 -26.38 7.72 -11.11
N ALA A 13 -27.62 7.49 -10.66
CA ALA A 13 -28.01 6.26 -9.98
C ALA A 13 -27.78 5.03 -10.87
N ARG A 14 -28.24 5.08 -12.14
CA ARG A 14 -28.04 3.99 -13.11
C ARG A 14 -26.55 3.73 -13.38
N ARG A 15 -25.75 4.78 -13.56
CA ARG A 15 -24.29 4.66 -13.75
C ARG A 15 -23.61 4.04 -12.54
N LYS A 16 -24.01 4.41 -11.31
CA LYS A 16 -23.46 3.86 -10.07
C LYS A 16 -23.76 2.37 -9.91
N VAL A 17 -24.97 1.92 -10.29
CA VAL A 17 -25.32 0.50 -10.30
C VAL A 17 -24.47 -0.28 -11.31
N ILE A 18 -24.33 0.24 -12.54
CA ILE A 18 -23.49 -0.39 -13.59
C ILE A 18 -22.02 -0.47 -13.15
N ASP A 19 -21.51 0.60 -12.55
CA ASP A 19 -20.14 0.66 -12.03
C ASP A 19 -19.92 -0.36 -10.89
N SER A 20 -20.92 -0.55 -10.02
CA SER A 20 -20.90 -1.61 -9.01
C SER A 20 -20.85 -3.01 -9.62
N LEU A 21 -21.68 -3.29 -10.63
CA LEU A 21 -21.69 -4.58 -11.33
C LEU A 21 -20.39 -4.84 -12.08
N ARG A 22 -19.81 -3.81 -12.71
CA ARG A 22 -18.50 -3.91 -13.37
C ARG A 22 -17.39 -4.23 -12.36
N ARG A 23 -17.40 -3.58 -11.19
CA ARG A 23 -16.45 -3.89 -10.11
C ARG A 23 -16.58 -5.34 -9.65
N GLU A 24 -17.80 -5.81 -9.42
CA GLU A 24 -18.04 -7.17 -8.93
C GLU A 24 -17.66 -8.22 -9.98
N ARG A 25 -17.84 -7.94 -11.27
CA ARG A 25 -17.45 -8.85 -12.36
C ARG A 25 -15.93 -9.04 -12.46
N VAL A 26 -15.15 -8.01 -12.16
CA VAL A 26 -13.67 -8.05 -12.25
C VAL A 26 -13.04 -8.54 -10.94
N ARG A 27 -13.77 -8.47 -9.83
CA ARG A 27 -13.29 -8.84 -8.49
C ARG A 27 -12.76 -10.27 -8.39
N PRO A 28 -13.45 -11.33 -8.89
CA PRO A 28 -12.91 -12.69 -8.83
C PRO A 28 -11.59 -12.86 -9.58
N GLY A 29 -11.38 -12.13 -10.68
CA GLY A 29 -10.11 -12.13 -11.41
C GLY A 29 -8.98 -11.55 -10.56
N LYS A 30 -9.21 -10.39 -9.95
CA LYS A 30 -8.24 -9.75 -9.05
C LYS A 30 -7.95 -10.56 -7.80
N GLU A 31 -8.95 -11.23 -7.23
CA GLU A 31 -8.77 -12.12 -6.09
C GLU A 31 -7.92 -13.34 -6.46
N ARG A 32 -8.16 -13.94 -7.63
CA ARG A 32 -7.33 -15.04 -8.17
C ARG A 32 -5.90 -14.60 -8.47
N ASP A 33 -5.72 -13.43 -9.07
CA ASP A 33 -4.39 -12.88 -9.35
C ASP A 33 -3.65 -12.56 -8.04
N GLY A 34 -4.36 -12.03 -7.04
CA GLY A 34 -3.81 -11.80 -5.70
C GLY A 34 -3.39 -13.10 -5.00
N LEU A 35 -4.23 -14.14 -5.07
CA LEU A 35 -3.90 -15.46 -4.54
C LEU A 35 -2.69 -16.08 -5.24
N ARG A 36 -2.64 -16.03 -6.57
CA ARG A 36 -1.47 -16.49 -7.35
C ARG A 36 -0.20 -15.74 -6.96
N MET A 37 -0.29 -14.43 -6.71
CA MET A 37 0.86 -13.64 -6.31
C MET A 37 1.33 -13.97 -4.89
N ILE A 38 0.41 -14.29 -3.97
CA ILE A 38 0.73 -14.80 -2.63
C ILE A 38 1.40 -16.17 -2.73
N GLU A 39 0.90 -17.05 -3.59
CA GLU A 39 1.42 -18.40 -3.79
C GLU A 39 2.82 -18.39 -4.40
N LEU A 40 3.06 -17.51 -5.38
CA LEU A 40 4.39 -17.24 -5.94
C LEU A 40 5.36 -16.68 -4.89
N ALA A 41 4.86 -15.83 -3.99
CA ALA A 41 5.69 -15.29 -2.91
C ALA A 41 6.04 -16.35 -1.87
N ARG A 42 5.13 -17.31 -1.61
CA ARG A 42 5.35 -18.39 -0.62
C ARG A 42 6.44 -19.39 -1.01
N SER A 43 6.72 -19.60 -2.29
CA SER A 43 7.75 -20.57 -2.71
C SER A 43 9.16 -20.18 -2.26
N ASP A 44 9.38 -18.88 -2.02
CA ASP A 44 10.70 -18.31 -1.76
C ASP A 44 10.90 -17.92 -0.28
N LEU A 45 9.90 -18.15 0.59
CA LEU A 45 10.00 -17.81 2.01
C LEU A 45 10.50 -19.00 2.86
N PRO A 46 11.40 -18.76 3.83
CA PRO A 46 11.73 -19.74 4.86
C PRO A 46 10.48 -20.05 5.72
N PRO A 47 10.45 -21.19 6.43
CA PRO A 47 9.31 -21.60 7.23
C PRO A 47 8.90 -20.54 8.27
N ASP A 48 7.60 -20.51 8.60
CA ASP A 48 6.91 -19.44 9.35
C ASP A 48 7.51 -19.15 10.74
N ASP A 49 8.32 -20.06 11.28
CA ASP A 49 9.03 -19.94 12.55
C ASP A 49 10.31 -19.08 12.47
N VAL A 50 10.81 -18.78 11.26
CA VAL A 50 12.05 -18.02 11.06
C VAL A 50 11.81 -16.51 11.03
N VAL A 51 10.61 -16.05 10.63
CA VAL A 51 10.33 -14.62 10.53
C VAL A 51 9.91 -14.06 11.89
N HIS A 52 10.85 -13.39 12.57
CA HIS A 52 10.55 -12.68 13.82
C HIS A 52 9.40 -11.68 13.63
N ASP A 53 8.45 -11.67 14.57
CA ASP A 53 7.27 -10.77 14.59
C ASP A 53 7.67 -9.29 14.42
N GLU A 54 8.88 -8.93 14.84
CA GLU A 54 9.47 -7.61 14.67
C GLU A 54 9.79 -7.25 13.20
N LEU A 55 10.34 -8.19 12.42
CA LEU A 55 10.62 -7.96 11.00
C LEU A 55 9.32 -7.83 10.21
N LEU A 56 8.31 -8.65 10.51
CA LEU A 56 6.99 -8.50 9.92
C LEU A 56 6.37 -7.16 10.29
N ARG A 57 6.40 -6.76 11.57
CA ARG A 57 5.97 -5.43 12.00
C ARG A 57 6.62 -4.32 11.18
N LEU A 58 7.93 -4.42 10.95
CA LEU A 58 8.68 -3.43 10.18
C LEU A 58 8.23 -3.39 8.71
N ILE A 59 8.07 -4.54 8.06
CA ILE A 59 7.59 -4.65 6.67
C ILE A 59 6.19 -4.05 6.54
N PHE A 60 5.25 -4.45 7.38
CA PHE A 60 3.88 -3.95 7.33
C PHE A 60 3.80 -2.45 7.62
N THR A 61 4.64 -1.94 8.51
CA THR A 61 4.74 -0.50 8.78
C THR A 61 5.22 0.27 7.55
N CYS A 62 6.20 -0.27 6.81
CA CYS A 62 6.66 0.33 5.55
C CYS A 62 5.58 0.34 4.47
N CYS A 63 4.73 -0.70 4.44
CA CYS A 63 3.68 -0.87 3.43
C CYS A 63 2.37 -0.09 3.72
N GLN A 64 2.35 0.77 4.74
CA GLN A 64 1.13 1.43 5.18
C GLN A 64 0.44 2.28 4.07
N PRO A 65 -0.85 2.06 3.75
CA PRO A 65 -1.58 2.85 2.75
C PRO A 65 -1.66 4.36 3.03
N ALA A 66 -1.57 4.79 4.29
CA ALA A 66 -1.52 6.21 4.67
C ALA A 66 -0.25 6.94 4.18
N LEU A 67 0.80 6.20 3.81
CA LEU A 67 2.02 6.73 3.22
C LEU A 67 1.91 6.74 1.69
N ALA A 68 2.40 7.81 1.07
CA ALA A 68 2.49 7.89 -0.38
C ALA A 68 3.40 6.76 -0.92
N PRO A 69 3.14 6.21 -2.13
CA PRO A 69 3.94 5.11 -2.69
C PRO A 69 5.47 5.31 -2.64
N PRO A 70 6.05 6.46 -3.07
CA PRO A 70 7.50 6.66 -2.99
C PRO A 70 8.01 6.71 -1.56
N THR A 71 7.18 7.12 -0.59
CA THR A 71 7.53 7.12 0.83
C THR A 71 7.57 5.70 1.40
N ARG A 72 6.67 4.81 0.98
CA ARG A 72 6.71 3.39 1.36
C ARG A 72 8.00 2.71 0.89
N VAL A 73 8.35 2.92 -0.39
CA VAL A 73 9.56 2.36 -1.00
C VAL A 73 10.83 2.91 -0.32
N ALA A 74 10.91 4.22 -0.12
CA ALA A 74 12.04 4.84 0.57
C ALA A 74 12.22 4.29 2.00
N LEU A 75 11.13 4.09 2.74
CA LEU A 75 11.19 3.55 4.11
C LEU A 75 11.68 2.10 4.11
N ALA A 76 11.17 1.26 3.19
CA ALA A 76 11.59 -0.13 3.05
C ALA A 76 13.08 -0.23 2.69
N LEU A 77 13.55 0.52 1.69
CA LEU A 77 14.97 0.54 1.31
C LEU A 77 15.88 0.99 2.46
N ARG A 78 15.42 1.97 3.26
CA ARG A 78 16.20 2.48 4.39
C ARG A 78 16.27 1.49 5.55
N THR A 79 15.16 0.84 5.87
CA THR A 79 15.00 0.07 7.12
C THR A 79 15.27 -1.42 6.95
N LEU A 80 14.88 -2.00 5.81
CA LEU A 80 15.05 -3.42 5.51
C LEU A 80 16.36 -3.66 4.75
N CYS A 81 16.72 -2.76 3.83
CA CYS A 81 17.87 -2.95 2.94
C CYS A 81 19.11 -2.12 3.34
N GLY A 82 19.03 -1.28 4.38
CA GLY A 82 20.16 -0.49 4.88
C GLY A 82 20.67 0.60 3.91
N VAL A 83 19.93 0.93 2.86
CA VAL A 83 20.38 1.84 1.80
C VAL A 83 20.52 3.27 2.33
N SER A 84 21.54 4.00 1.88
CA SER A 84 21.76 5.40 2.27
C SER A 84 20.73 6.35 1.62
N PRO A 85 20.43 7.51 2.23
CA PRO A 85 19.50 8.49 1.64
C PRO A 85 19.89 8.94 0.23
N ALA A 86 21.20 9.15 -0.03
CA ALA A 86 21.70 9.54 -1.33
C ALA A 86 21.46 8.46 -2.41
N GLN A 87 21.66 7.18 -2.07
CA GLN A 87 21.35 6.06 -2.96
C GLN A 87 19.84 5.87 -3.15
N ILE A 88 19.03 6.13 -2.11
CA ILE A 88 17.57 6.10 -2.26
C ILE A 88 17.10 7.21 -3.20
N ALA A 89 17.70 8.40 -3.11
CA ALA A 89 17.39 9.51 -3.99
C ALA A 89 17.69 9.17 -5.46
N SER A 90 18.82 8.52 -5.74
CA SER A 90 19.18 8.08 -7.09
C SER A 90 18.23 6.99 -7.62
N VAL A 91 17.91 5.97 -6.81
CA VAL A 91 16.96 4.90 -7.20
C VAL A 91 15.55 5.45 -7.46
N LEU A 92 15.10 6.41 -6.67
CA LEU A 92 13.78 7.02 -6.83
C LEU A 92 13.75 8.17 -7.84
N LEU A 93 14.88 8.50 -8.48
CA LEU A 93 15.03 9.62 -9.41
C LEU A 93 14.52 10.94 -8.78
N THR A 94 14.90 11.20 -7.53
CA THR A 94 14.54 12.40 -6.77
C THR A 94 15.77 13.15 -6.26
N TYR A 95 15.60 14.42 -5.90
CA TYR A 95 16.64 15.17 -5.22
C TYR A 95 16.94 14.61 -3.83
N ASP A 96 18.21 14.56 -3.45
CA ASP A 96 18.66 14.06 -2.13
C ASP A 96 18.01 14.82 -0.96
N THR A 97 17.83 16.13 -1.13
CA THR A 97 17.13 16.99 -0.17
C THR A 97 15.67 16.59 0.04
N ALA A 98 14.99 16.06 -0.98
CA ALA A 98 13.62 15.57 -0.88
C ALA A 98 13.57 14.26 -0.10
N THR A 99 14.51 13.34 -0.33
CA THR A 99 14.61 12.05 0.36
C THR A 99 14.96 12.21 1.83
N THR A 100 15.91 13.09 2.15
CA THR A 100 16.34 13.39 3.52
C THR A 100 15.22 13.99 4.36
N LYS A 101 14.32 14.80 3.78
CA LYS A 101 13.11 15.31 4.45
C LYS A 101 11.99 14.28 4.55
N ARG A 102 11.87 13.41 3.54
CA ARG A 102 10.79 12.41 3.42
C ARG A 102 10.84 11.38 4.55
N LEU A 103 12.01 10.87 4.90
CA LEU A 103 12.16 9.79 5.89
C LEU A 103 11.71 10.22 7.31
N PRO A 104 12.16 11.37 7.86
CA PRO A 104 11.66 11.87 9.15
C PRO A 104 10.15 12.15 9.13
N TRP A 105 9.63 12.71 8.03
CA TRP A 105 8.20 13.00 7.91
C TRP A 105 7.35 11.73 7.89
N ALA A 106 7.83 10.68 7.23
CA ALA A 106 7.22 9.36 7.22
C ALA A 106 7.16 8.76 8.63
N ARG A 107 8.27 8.78 9.38
CA ARG A 107 8.34 8.29 10.76
C ARG A 107 7.38 9.04 11.68
N ARG A 108 7.33 10.38 11.56
CA ARG A 108 6.39 11.21 12.30
C ARG A 108 4.94 10.87 11.95
N LYS A 109 4.62 10.70 10.66
CA LYS A 109 3.28 10.31 10.22
C LYS A 109 2.87 8.93 10.75
N ILE A 110 3.79 7.98 10.81
CA ILE A 110 3.56 6.67 11.41
C ILE A 110 3.27 6.79 12.90
N ALA A 111 4.10 7.54 13.64
CA ALA A 111 3.94 7.75 15.07
C ALA A 111 2.61 8.46 15.40
N THR A 112 2.26 9.51 14.67
CA THR A 112 1.01 10.27 14.88
C THR A 112 -0.23 9.47 14.52
N ALA A 113 -0.16 8.60 13.51
CA ALA A 113 -1.32 7.83 13.07
C ALA A 113 -1.63 6.60 13.94
N HIS A 114 -0.86 6.35 15.01
CA HIS A 114 -1.00 5.20 15.92
C HIS A 114 -1.33 3.90 15.17
N ILE A 115 -0.63 3.66 14.06
CA ILE A 115 -1.00 2.60 13.12
C ILE A 115 -0.88 1.26 13.84
N PRO A 116 -2.00 0.57 14.14
CA PRO A 116 -1.91 -0.70 14.81
C PRO A 116 -1.40 -1.72 13.80
N TYR A 117 -0.38 -2.48 14.20
CA TYR A 117 0.01 -3.69 13.49
C TYR A 117 -1.17 -4.66 13.56
N ARG A 118 -1.93 -4.78 12.48
CA ARG A 118 -3.02 -5.76 12.37
C ARG A 118 -2.56 -6.85 11.41
N ASN A 119 -2.15 -7.98 11.99
CA ASN A 119 -1.95 -9.22 11.26
C ASN A 119 -3.33 -9.72 10.79
N ALA A 120 -3.64 -9.56 9.50
CA ALA A 120 -4.76 -10.26 8.89
C ALA A 120 -4.38 -11.73 8.73
N GLY A 121 -4.39 -12.49 9.83
CA GLY A 121 -3.86 -13.85 9.86
C GLY A 121 -4.01 -14.58 11.18
N ARG A 122 -5.13 -14.39 11.89
CA ARG A 122 -5.62 -15.35 12.90
C ARG A 122 -7.14 -15.44 12.82
N GLY A 123 -7.59 -16.49 12.15
CA GLY A 123 -8.90 -17.10 12.19
C GLY A 123 -8.68 -18.59 12.01
#